data_AF-A0A2T6NGN3-F1
#
_entry.id   AF-A0A2T6NGN3-F1
#
_cell.length_a   1.000
_cell.length_b   1.000
_cell.length_c   1.000
_cell.angle_alpha   90.00
_cell.angle_beta   90.00
_cell.angle_gamma   90.00
#
_symmetry.space_group_name_H-M   'P 1'
#
loop_
_entity.id
_entity.type
_entity.pdbx_description
1 polymer ?
#
loop_
_entity_poly.entity_id
_entity_poly.type
_entity_poly.pdbx_seq_one_letter_code
_entity_poly.pdbx_strand_id
1 'polypeptide(L)'
;MGRCSSVNIRCRARIWLVSALFSLLLPSIIIAGDLNLSLPKYRLQPDELAVVINERDPLSVRIGEYYIQARGLPQENLLHLAFDPTPESLPVPAFNSLREALLKKTPEHIQAYALTWHTPYRVGCMSMTSAITFGFDKAWCSEHRCAPTRHSPYFNYPGANPFEDLSLRPSISIVAEHFAAAKKLIDRGILADNSLPRGTAYLVSTGDKQRNVRAMDFTRIKKQMQGWIDTEIVQQNSLRHRNDVLFYFTGISQVDGLDTLYFRPGAIADHLTSSGGQLFGSRQMSALAWLKAGASGSYGTVVEPCNHRGKFPNPALVMEHYGSGSTLIEAYWKSVQQPGEGIFIGDPLAAPFDRVEIIHTDRESKVRTRNLKPGNYQLTHAPGPIGPFKTISDLVVNYHQKELTLPRFGEGFYRLQLLGK
;
A
#
# COMPACT_ATOMS: atom_id res chain seq x y z
N MET A 1 25.54 2.79 -25.44
CA MET A 1 24.40 2.55 -26.33
C MET A 1 24.36 1.06 -26.64
N GLY A 2 23.17 0.44 -26.55
CA GLY A 2 22.97 -0.99 -26.83
C GLY A 2 22.36 -1.76 -25.67
N ARG A 3 21.04 -1.62 -25.47
CA ARG A 3 20.23 -2.61 -24.76
C ARG A 3 19.93 -3.74 -25.74
N CYS A 4 20.12 -4.99 -25.34
CA CYS A 4 19.49 -6.13 -25.99
C CYS A 4 18.46 -6.72 -25.02
N SER A 5 17.21 -6.67 -25.44
CA SER A 5 16.06 -7.28 -24.80
C SER A 5 15.44 -8.25 -25.80
N SER A 6 15.00 -9.39 -25.28
CA SER A 6 14.32 -10.53 -25.92
C SER A 6 15.23 -11.51 -26.69
N VAL A 7 15.11 -12.80 -26.40
CA VAL A 7 14.35 -13.80 -27.20
C VAL A 7 14.75 -15.22 -26.76
N ASN A 8 13.75 -16.01 -26.34
CA ASN A 8 13.84 -17.46 -26.28
C ASN A 8 13.34 -18.02 -27.62
N ILE A 9 14.23 -18.42 -28.54
CA ILE A 9 13.90 -19.27 -29.70
C ILE A 9 15.05 -20.26 -29.92
N ARG A 10 14.75 -21.55 -29.77
CA ARG A 10 15.63 -22.66 -30.13
C ARG A 10 15.64 -22.85 -31.65
N CYS A 11 16.82 -22.84 -32.26
CA CYS A 11 17.03 -23.31 -33.62
C CYS A 11 18.08 -24.43 -33.61
N ARG A 12 17.71 -25.64 -34.08
CA ARG A 12 18.62 -26.78 -34.26
C ARG A 12 19.28 -26.68 -35.63
N ALA A 13 20.61 -26.78 -35.70
CA ALA A 13 21.33 -27.14 -36.92
C ALA A 13 22.45 -28.14 -36.58
N ARG A 14 22.57 -29.18 -37.41
CA ARG A 14 23.53 -30.29 -37.28
C ARG A 14 24.90 -29.93 -37.90
N ILE A 15 25.95 -30.19 -37.12
CA ILE A 15 27.25 -30.84 -37.41
C ILE A 15 28.01 -30.42 -38.69
N TRP A 16 29.25 -29.95 -38.51
CA TRP A 16 30.44 -30.48 -39.20
C TRP A 16 31.65 -30.44 -38.26
N LEU A 17 32.30 -31.60 -38.09
CA LEU A 17 33.54 -31.77 -37.34
C LEU A 17 34.71 -31.15 -38.11
N VAL A 18 35.38 -30.17 -37.50
CA VAL A 18 36.75 -29.80 -37.86
C VAL A 18 37.57 -29.80 -36.57
N SER A 19 38.47 -30.77 -36.47
CA SER A 19 39.38 -30.97 -35.35
C SER A 19 40.45 -29.87 -35.38
N ALA A 20 40.29 -28.85 -34.53
CA ALA A 20 41.35 -27.90 -34.21
C ALA A 20 41.66 -28.01 -32.71
N LEU A 21 42.87 -28.45 -32.37
CA LEU A 21 43.41 -28.36 -31.02
C LEU A 21 43.52 -26.87 -30.63
N PHE A 22 42.50 -26.35 -29.97
CA PHE A 22 42.56 -25.09 -29.25
C PHE A 22 42.74 -25.42 -27.77
N SER A 23 43.90 -25.04 -27.20
CA SER A 23 44.11 -25.03 -25.75
C SER A 23 43.08 -24.10 -25.12
N LEU A 24 42.00 -24.69 -24.60
CA LEU A 24 40.97 -24.01 -23.82
C LEU A 24 41.58 -23.57 -22.49
N LEU A 25 42.14 -22.35 -22.47
CA LEU A 25 42.16 -21.54 -21.26
C LEU A 25 40.69 -21.28 -20.90
N LEU A 26 40.11 -22.15 -20.09
CA LEU A 26 38.81 -21.91 -19.47
C LEU A 26 38.96 -20.61 -18.65
N PRO A 27 38.27 -19.52 -19.01
CA PRO A 27 38.19 -18.39 -18.10
C PRO A 27 37.53 -18.92 -16.83
N SER A 28 38.24 -18.80 -15.70
CA SER A 28 37.64 -19.03 -14.38
C SER A 28 36.39 -18.17 -14.31
N ILE A 29 35.22 -18.82 -14.41
CA ILE A 29 33.95 -18.18 -14.09
C ILE A 29 34.07 -17.89 -12.60
N ILE A 30 34.38 -16.64 -12.26
CA ILE A 30 34.21 -16.13 -10.90
C ILE A 30 32.70 -16.17 -10.70
N ILE A 31 32.22 -17.25 -10.10
CA ILE A 31 30.90 -17.26 -9.47
C ILE A 31 31.05 -16.22 -8.37
N ALA A 32 30.53 -15.01 -8.60
CA ALA A 32 30.37 -14.04 -7.53
C ALA A 32 29.51 -14.74 -6.48
N GLY A 33 30.07 -15.07 -5.30
CA GLY A 33 29.30 -15.79 -4.29
C GLY A 33 28.05 -15.01 -3.90
N ASP A 34 26.99 -15.76 -3.62
CA ASP A 34 25.67 -15.21 -3.35
C ASP A 34 25.69 -14.34 -2.08
N LEU A 35 25.70 -13.03 -2.27
CA LEU A 35 25.44 -12.05 -1.20
C LEU A 35 23.94 -12.05 -0.87
N ASN A 36 23.62 -12.34 0.38
CA ASN A 36 22.25 -12.30 0.88
C ASN A 36 22.14 -11.24 1.99
N LEU A 37 21.33 -10.19 1.81
CA LEU A 37 21.04 -9.20 2.85
C LEU A 37 19.57 -9.30 3.27
N SER A 38 19.33 -9.66 4.53
CA SER A 38 18.00 -9.56 5.15
C SER A 38 17.85 -8.22 5.85
N LEU A 39 16.80 -7.48 5.49
CA LEU A 39 16.34 -6.30 6.25
C LEU A 39 15.24 -6.71 7.23
N PRO A 40 14.97 -5.92 8.29
CA PRO A 40 13.80 -6.14 9.12
C PRO A 40 12.53 -6.00 8.30
N LYS A 41 11.50 -6.80 8.62
CA LYS A 41 10.20 -6.67 7.97
C LYS A 41 9.62 -5.28 8.25
N TYR A 42 9.27 -4.56 7.18
CA TYR A 42 8.79 -3.18 7.24
C TYR A 42 7.39 -3.00 6.63
N ARG A 43 6.91 -3.99 5.86
CA ARG A 43 5.62 -3.96 5.19
C ARG A 43 5.00 -5.35 5.09
N LEU A 44 3.69 -5.35 4.82
CA LEU A 44 2.92 -6.51 4.40
C LEU A 44 3.52 -7.14 3.13
N GLN A 45 3.68 -8.46 3.12
CA GLN A 45 4.13 -9.22 1.97
C GLN A 45 2.96 -9.80 1.15
N PRO A 46 3.16 -10.11 -0.15
CA PRO A 46 2.09 -10.64 -0.99
C PRO A 46 1.44 -11.92 -0.44
N ASP A 47 2.24 -12.85 0.09
CA ASP A 47 1.77 -14.10 0.70
C ASP A 47 0.93 -13.91 1.97
N GLU A 48 0.95 -12.71 2.56
CA GLU A 48 0.20 -12.39 3.78
C GLU A 48 -1.14 -11.69 3.51
N LEU A 49 -1.49 -11.49 2.24
CA LEU A 49 -2.76 -10.89 1.83
C LEU A 49 -3.72 -11.95 1.30
N ALA A 50 -4.90 -12.04 1.91
CA ALA A 50 -6.00 -12.82 1.37
C ALA A 50 -6.89 -11.97 0.45
N VAL A 51 -7.26 -12.52 -0.70
CA VAL A 51 -8.23 -11.92 -1.63
C VAL A 51 -9.57 -12.56 -1.39
N VAL A 52 -10.59 -11.75 -1.09
CA VAL A 52 -11.93 -12.24 -0.77
C VAL A 52 -12.87 -11.93 -1.93
N ILE A 53 -13.53 -12.96 -2.45
CA ILE A 53 -14.52 -12.85 -3.53
C ILE A 53 -15.92 -13.18 -3.04
N ASN A 54 -16.91 -12.52 -3.64
CA ASN A 54 -18.31 -12.93 -3.56
C ASN A 54 -18.67 -13.76 -4.79
N GLU A 55 -18.90 -15.06 -4.62
CA GLU A 55 -19.24 -16.00 -5.69
C GLU A 55 -20.57 -15.67 -6.40
N ARG A 56 -21.42 -14.86 -5.76
CA ARG A 56 -22.68 -14.38 -6.36
C ARG A 56 -22.52 -13.07 -7.13
N ASP A 57 -21.32 -12.49 -7.17
CA ASP A 57 -20.99 -11.31 -7.97
C ASP A 57 -19.92 -11.68 -9.03
N PRO A 58 -20.31 -11.87 -10.30
CA PRO A 58 -19.37 -12.21 -11.37
C PRO A 58 -18.24 -11.19 -11.55
N LEU A 59 -18.46 -9.91 -11.22
CA LEU A 59 -17.42 -8.90 -11.27
C LEU A 59 -16.39 -9.13 -10.15
N SER A 60 -16.86 -9.42 -8.93
CA SER A 60 -15.99 -9.73 -7.78
C SER A 60 -15.10 -10.94 -8.05
N VAL A 61 -15.68 -12.04 -8.56
CA VAL A 61 -14.92 -13.24 -8.95
C VAL A 61 -13.81 -12.88 -9.93
N ARG A 62 -14.16 -12.19 -11.02
CA ARG A 62 -13.21 -11.85 -12.09
C ARG A 62 -12.10 -10.91 -11.61
N ILE A 63 -12.41 -9.96 -10.72
CA ILE A 63 -11.41 -9.07 -10.10
C ILE A 63 -10.45 -9.87 -9.22
N GLY A 64 -10.98 -10.76 -8.37
CA GLY A 64 -10.17 -11.54 -7.44
C GLY A 64 -9.22 -12.49 -8.16
N GLU A 65 -9.71 -13.26 -9.12
CA GLU A 65 -8.89 -14.16 -9.95
C GLU A 65 -7.77 -13.41 -10.66
N TYR A 66 -8.11 -12.26 -11.28
CA TYR A 66 -7.12 -11.42 -11.94
C TYR A 66 -6.07 -10.88 -10.96
N TYR A 67 -6.48 -10.44 -9.77
CA TYR A 67 -5.57 -9.88 -8.79
C TYR A 67 -4.59 -10.94 -8.26
N ILE A 68 -5.07 -12.15 -7.93
CA ILE A 68 -4.21 -13.29 -7.55
C ILE A 68 -3.16 -13.54 -8.63
N GLN A 69 -3.58 -13.67 -9.89
CA GLN A 69 -2.68 -13.95 -11.01
C GLN A 69 -1.68 -12.80 -11.25
N ALA A 70 -2.15 -11.57 -11.31
CA ALA A 70 -1.33 -10.40 -11.66
C ALA A 70 -0.30 -10.06 -10.57
N ARG A 71 -0.64 -10.31 -9.30
CA ARG A 71 0.24 -10.08 -8.14
C ARG A 71 1.07 -11.31 -7.75
N GLY A 72 0.86 -12.46 -8.39
CA GLY A 72 1.56 -13.70 -8.07
C GLY A 72 1.27 -14.22 -6.66
N LEU A 73 0.04 -14.05 -6.18
CA LEU A 73 -0.37 -14.49 -4.84
C LEU A 73 -0.59 -16.02 -4.81
N PRO A 74 -0.32 -16.69 -3.67
CA PRO A 74 -0.68 -18.09 -3.50
C PRO A 74 -2.18 -18.31 -3.72
N GLN A 75 -2.55 -19.41 -4.39
CA GLN A 75 -3.98 -19.71 -4.64
C GLN A 75 -4.77 -19.97 -3.34
N GLU A 76 -4.12 -20.48 -2.30
CA GLU A 76 -4.71 -20.64 -0.97
C GLU A 76 -5.13 -19.31 -0.32
N ASN A 77 -4.62 -18.17 -0.80
CA ASN A 77 -5.01 -16.85 -0.34
C ASN A 77 -6.32 -16.36 -0.98
N LEU A 78 -6.90 -17.08 -1.95
CA LEU A 78 -8.20 -16.76 -2.52
C LEU A 78 -9.33 -17.34 -1.66
N LEU A 79 -10.06 -16.47 -0.96
CA LEU A 79 -11.14 -16.85 -0.05
C LEU A 79 -12.51 -16.58 -0.68
N HIS A 80 -13.38 -17.59 -0.61
CA HIS A 80 -14.69 -17.59 -1.25
C HIS A 80 -15.80 -17.35 -0.23
N LEU A 81 -16.64 -16.35 -0.49
CA LEU A 81 -17.88 -16.08 0.23
C LEU A 81 -19.06 -16.05 -0.74
N ALA A 82 -20.29 -16.24 -0.25
CA ALA A 82 -21.49 -16.17 -1.07
C ALA A 82 -22.61 -15.43 -0.34
N PHE A 83 -22.98 -14.27 -0.84
CA PHE A 83 -24.05 -13.43 -0.27
C PHE A 83 -24.68 -12.54 -1.36
N ASP A 84 -25.87 -11.99 -1.09
CA ASP A 84 -26.55 -11.10 -2.03
C ASP A 84 -25.74 -9.80 -2.24
N PRO A 85 -25.24 -9.50 -3.46
CA PRO A 85 -24.48 -8.29 -3.74
C PRO A 85 -25.36 -7.06 -3.99
N THR A 86 -26.68 -7.20 -4.03
CA THR A 86 -27.61 -6.13 -4.41
C THR A 86 -27.73 -4.99 -3.39
N PRO A 87 -27.89 -5.25 -2.08
CA PRO A 87 -28.09 -4.16 -1.12
C PRO A 87 -26.80 -3.38 -0.88
N GLU A 88 -26.90 -2.06 -0.69
CA GLU A 88 -25.76 -1.21 -0.33
C GLU A 88 -25.23 -1.52 1.09
N SER A 89 -26.13 -1.96 1.98
CA SER A 89 -25.83 -2.29 3.37
C SER A 89 -26.25 -3.72 3.68
N LEU A 90 -25.30 -4.50 4.21
CA LEU A 90 -25.59 -5.83 4.72
C LEU A 90 -26.22 -5.73 6.13
N PRO A 91 -27.31 -6.46 6.42
CA PRO A 91 -27.85 -6.54 7.78
C PRO A 91 -26.85 -7.15 8.76
N VAL A 92 -26.81 -6.64 10.00
CA VAL A 92 -25.84 -7.07 11.03
C VAL A 92 -25.86 -8.58 11.29
N PRO A 93 -27.02 -9.27 11.42
CA PRO A 93 -27.02 -10.72 11.62
C PRO A 93 -26.38 -11.48 10.44
N ALA A 94 -26.70 -11.09 9.20
CA ALA A 94 -26.13 -11.68 8.00
C ALA A 94 -24.61 -11.42 7.90
N PHE A 95 -24.18 -10.22 8.28
CA PHE A 95 -22.78 -9.87 8.35
C PHE A 95 -22.01 -10.71 9.38
N ASN A 96 -22.57 -10.93 10.57
CA ASN A 96 -21.91 -11.73 11.61
C ASN A 96 -21.62 -13.15 11.13
N SER A 97 -22.62 -13.81 10.51
CA SER A 97 -22.42 -15.14 9.91
C SER A 97 -21.39 -15.12 8.77
N LEU A 98 -21.39 -14.09 7.94
CA LEU A 98 -20.41 -13.92 6.86
C LEU A 98 -18.99 -13.77 7.42
N ARG A 99 -18.80 -12.95 8.46
CA ARG A 99 -17.47 -12.72 9.07
C ARG A 99 -16.96 -13.95 9.79
N GLU A 100 -17.82 -14.69 10.50
CA GLU A 100 -17.46 -15.97 11.10
C GLU A 100 -16.97 -16.98 10.04
N ALA A 101 -17.70 -17.08 8.92
CA ALA A 101 -17.30 -17.94 7.81
C ALA A 101 -15.96 -17.50 7.18
N LEU A 102 -15.75 -16.20 7.01
CA LEU A 102 -14.47 -15.66 6.53
C LEU A 102 -13.33 -16.04 7.48
N LEU A 103 -13.45 -15.73 8.77
CA LEU A 103 -12.40 -16.00 9.76
C LEU A 103 -12.04 -17.49 9.86
N LYS A 104 -13.03 -18.38 9.73
CA LYS A 104 -12.80 -19.83 9.71
C LYS A 104 -12.01 -20.30 8.48
N LYS A 105 -12.16 -19.61 7.35
CA LYS A 105 -11.46 -19.93 6.09
C LYS A 105 -10.08 -19.27 5.99
N THR A 106 -9.78 -18.29 6.81
CA THR A 106 -8.54 -17.52 6.73
C THR A 106 -7.34 -18.31 7.28
N PRO A 107 -6.29 -18.56 6.47
CA PRO A 107 -5.04 -19.12 6.96
C PRO A 107 -4.36 -18.26 8.04
N GLU A 108 -3.60 -18.89 8.95
CA GLU A 108 -3.00 -18.21 10.10
C GLU A 108 -2.03 -17.08 9.70
N HIS A 109 -1.27 -17.27 8.61
CA HIS A 109 -0.27 -16.32 8.12
C HIS A 109 -0.85 -15.06 7.48
N ILE A 110 -2.16 -15.03 7.20
CA ILE A 110 -2.82 -13.87 6.61
C ILE A 110 -2.84 -12.71 7.61
N GLN A 111 -2.30 -11.57 7.20
CA GLN A 111 -2.26 -10.33 7.97
C GLN A 111 -3.29 -9.31 7.48
N ALA A 112 -3.85 -9.45 6.27
CA ALA A 112 -4.78 -8.46 5.69
C ALA A 112 -5.75 -9.06 4.67
N TYR A 113 -6.80 -8.30 4.32
CA TYR A 113 -7.79 -8.68 3.30
C TYR A 113 -7.93 -7.65 2.16
N ALA A 114 -8.04 -8.15 0.94
CA ALA A 114 -8.48 -7.42 -0.23
C ALA A 114 -9.89 -7.87 -0.62
N LEU A 115 -10.90 -7.01 -0.47
CA LEU A 115 -12.29 -7.28 -0.84
C LEU A 115 -12.52 -6.88 -2.30
N THR A 116 -13.23 -7.68 -3.09
CA THR A 116 -13.29 -7.47 -4.55
C THR A 116 -14.67 -7.10 -5.10
N TRP A 117 -15.65 -6.88 -4.23
CA TRP A 117 -16.99 -6.43 -4.58
C TRP A 117 -17.16 -4.94 -4.30
N HIS A 118 -18.18 -4.34 -4.93
CA HIS A 118 -18.51 -2.93 -4.77
C HIS A 118 -19.75 -2.68 -3.88
N THR A 119 -20.64 -3.66 -3.77
CA THR A 119 -21.80 -3.69 -2.87
C THR A 119 -21.94 -5.08 -2.22
N PRO A 120 -22.34 -5.15 -0.93
CA PRO A 120 -22.52 -4.04 0.01
C PRO A 120 -21.17 -3.43 0.42
N TYR A 121 -21.14 -2.10 0.55
CA TYR A 121 -19.99 -1.35 1.06
C TYR A 121 -20.17 -0.93 2.53
N ARG A 122 -21.29 -1.31 3.15
CA ARG A 122 -21.68 -0.91 4.51
C ARG A 122 -22.28 -2.07 5.30
N VAL A 123 -22.15 -2.00 6.62
CA VAL A 123 -22.80 -2.87 7.60
C VAL A 123 -23.37 -1.97 8.69
N GLY A 124 -24.67 -1.66 8.60
CA GLY A 124 -25.30 -0.67 9.49
C GLY A 124 -24.65 0.70 9.34
N CYS A 125 -23.93 1.14 10.37
CA CYS A 125 -23.18 2.40 10.39
C CYS A 125 -21.70 2.27 10.01
N MET A 126 -21.13 1.06 10.06
CA MET A 126 -19.73 0.83 9.73
C MET A 126 -19.54 0.61 8.23
N SER A 127 -18.39 1.01 7.69
CA SER A 127 -17.98 0.57 6.34
C SER A 127 -17.73 -0.94 6.32
N MET A 128 -17.82 -1.56 5.14
CA MET A 128 -17.51 -2.99 4.98
C MET A 128 -16.06 -3.30 5.38
N THR A 129 -15.09 -2.46 4.98
CA THR A 129 -13.68 -2.66 5.33
C THR A 129 -13.44 -2.58 6.84
N SER A 130 -14.10 -1.66 7.53
CA SER A 130 -13.97 -1.53 8.99
C SER A 130 -14.72 -2.62 9.74
N ALA A 131 -15.90 -3.01 9.26
CA ALA A 131 -16.68 -4.11 9.83
C ALA A 131 -15.92 -5.44 9.71
N ILE A 132 -15.34 -5.77 8.55
CA ILE A 132 -14.54 -6.99 8.38
C ILE A 132 -13.33 -6.98 9.34
N THR A 133 -12.61 -5.85 9.40
CA THR A 133 -11.42 -5.70 10.25
C THR A 133 -11.72 -5.85 11.74
N PHE A 134 -12.72 -5.14 12.27
CA PHE A 134 -12.99 -5.07 13.72
C PHE A 134 -14.11 -5.97 14.21
N GLY A 135 -14.97 -6.48 13.32
CA GLY A 135 -16.31 -6.95 13.67
C GLY A 135 -17.28 -5.78 13.84
N PHE A 136 -18.57 -6.03 13.65
CA PHE A 136 -19.58 -5.00 13.85
C PHE A 136 -19.73 -4.68 15.34
N ASP A 137 -19.55 -3.42 15.71
CA ASP A 137 -19.76 -2.91 17.08
C ASP A 137 -20.14 -1.43 16.98
N LYS A 138 -21.21 -1.03 17.68
CA LYS A 138 -21.73 0.35 17.69
C LYS A 138 -20.72 1.37 18.23
N ALA A 139 -19.73 0.95 19.01
CA ALA A 139 -18.65 1.84 19.46
C ALA A 139 -17.78 2.39 18.31
N TRP A 140 -17.80 1.73 17.14
CA TRP A 140 -17.18 2.24 15.91
C TRP A 140 -18.09 3.20 15.13
N CYS A 141 -19.29 3.47 15.64
CA CYS A 141 -20.27 4.34 15.03
C CYS A 141 -20.52 5.56 15.89
N SER A 142 -20.91 6.65 15.24
CA SER A 142 -21.34 7.85 15.93
C SER A 142 -22.64 7.58 16.68
N GLU A 143 -22.63 7.72 18.01
CA GLU A 143 -23.84 7.53 18.84
C GLU A 143 -24.93 8.56 18.50
N HIS A 144 -24.51 9.77 18.14
CA HIS A 144 -25.35 10.86 17.64
C HIS A 144 -24.58 11.60 16.53
N ARG A 145 -25.26 12.51 15.81
CA ARG A 145 -24.64 13.27 14.72
C ARG A 145 -23.37 13.97 15.21
N CYS A 146 -22.26 13.75 14.52
CA CYS A 146 -20.94 14.29 14.89
C CYS A 146 -20.35 13.76 16.21
N ALA A 147 -20.75 12.60 16.73
CA ALA A 147 -20.04 11.99 17.85
C ALA A 147 -18.67 11.44 17.39
N PRO A 148 -17.63 11.46 18.25
CA PRO A 148 -16.41 10.69 18.02
C PRO A 148 -16.71 9.19 18.08
N THR A 149 -15.87 8.38 17.46
CA THR A 149 -15.94 6.91 17.53
C THR A 149 -14.68 6.33 18.17
N ARG A 150 -14.68 5.03 18.44
CA ARG A 150 -13.52 4.30 18.97
C ARG A 150 -12.25 4.56 18.13
N HIS A 151 -11.12 4.69 18.83
CA HIS A 151 -9.81 4.86 18.22
C HIS A 151 -9.23 3.52 17.80
N SER A 152 -8.68 3.44 16.59
CA SER A 152 -8.02 2.25 16.07
C SER A 152 -6.65 2.07 16.71
N PRO A 153 -6.31 0.89 17.26
CA PRO A 153 -4.94 0.62 17.74
C PRO A 153 -3.93 0.52 16.59
N TYR A 154 -4.40 0.42 15.34
CA TYR A 154 -3.54 0.42 14.16
C TYR A 154 -3.16 1.85 13.73
N PHE A 155 -3.80 2.88 14.28
CA PHE A 155 -3.45 4.27 14.01
C PHE A 155 -2.01 4.56 14.45
N ASN A 156 -1.19 4.99 13.50
CA ASN A 156 0.24 5.21 13.65
C ASN A 156 1.02 4.03 14.25
N TYR A 157 0.52 2.80 14.10
CA TYR A 157 1.23 1.62 14.56
C TYR A 157 2.52 1.44 13.75
N PRO A 158 3.68 1.28 14.42
CA PRO A 158 4.96 1.25 13.73
C PRO A 158 5.20 -0.09 13.02
N GLY A 159 4.71 -1.23 13.52
CA GLY A 159 5.08 -2.55 13.00
C GLY A 159 4.49 -2.92 11.64
N ALA A 160 4.72 -4.17 11.23
CA ALA A 160 4.34 -4.72 9.93
C ALA A 160 3.48 -6.00 10.03
N ASN A 161 3.13 -6.44 11.24
CA ASN A 161 2.40 -7.68 11.50
C ASN A 161 1.12 -7.38 12.30
N PRO A 162 0.11 -6.70 11.71
CA PRO A 162 -1.06 -6.26 12.43
C PRO A 162 -1.85 -7.40 13.09
N PHE A 163 -1.86 -8.61 12.52
CA PHE A 163 -2.57 -9.73 13.12
C PHE A 163 -1.80 -10.29 14.32
N GLU A 164 -0.49 -10.49 14.19
CA GLU A 164 0.33 -11.02 15.29
C GLU A 164 0.42 -10.04 16.45
N ASP A 165 0.63 -8.76 16.16
CA ASP A 165 0.90 -7.75 17.18
C ASP A 165 -0.39 -7.14 17.77
N LEU A 166 -1.46 -7.03 16.97
CA LEU A 166 -2.70 -6.33 17.36
C LEU A 166 -3.96 -7.18 17.24
N SER A 167 -3.87 -8.44 16.79
CA SER A 167 -5.03 -9.28 16.47
C SER A 167 -5.97 -8.64 15.44
N LEU A 168 -5.43 -7.82 14.53
CA LEU A 168 -6.18 -7.13 13.48
C LEU A 168 -5.78 -7.58 12.08
N ARG A 169 -6.76 -7.74 11.19
CA ARG A 169 -6.53 -7.90 9.75
C ARG A 169 -7.13 -6.73 8.99
N PRO A 170 -6.37 -5.64 8.72
CA PRO A 170 -6.88 -4.52 7.96
C PRO A 170 -7.43 -4.98 6.61
N SER A 171 -8.53 -4.36 6.18
CA SER A 171 -9.21 -4.68 4.92
C SER A 171 -9.24 -3.47 4.01
N ILE A 172 -9.11 -3.69 2.70
CA ILE A 172 -9.29 -2.67 1.66
C ILE A 172 -10.11 -3.24 0.50
N SER A 173 -10.93 -2.43 -0.15
CA SER A 173 -11.73 -2.88 -1.29
C SER A 173 -11.10 -2.49 -2.63
N ILE A 174 -10.91 -3.47 -3.53
CA ILE A 174 -10.60 -3.27 -4.94
C ILE A 174 -11.92 -3.08 -5.68
N VAL A 175 -12.34 -1.81 -5.83
CA VAL A 175 -13.66 -1.45 -6.34
C VAL A 175 -13.56 -0.81 -7.73
N ALA A 176 -14.45 -1.24 -8.64
CA ALA A 176 -14.64 -0.60 -9.94
C ALA A 176 -16.06 -0.87 -10.47
N GLU A 177 -16.50 -0.08 -11.45
CA GLU A 177 -17.81 -0.23 -12.09
C GLU A 177 -17.87 -1.41 -13.07
N HIS A 178 -16.71 -1.81 -13.58
CA HIS A 178 -16.56 -2.91 -14.52
C HIS A 178 -15.11 -3.43 -14.51
N PHE A 179 -14.91 -4.64 -15.04
CA PHE A 179 -13.63 -5.33 -14.96
C PHE A 179 -12.47 -4.54 -15.60
N ALA A 180 -12.70 -3.88 -16.74
CA ALA A 180 -11.64 -3.10 -17.39
C ALA A 180 -11.12 -1.94 -16.52
N ALA A 181 -11.96 -1.34 -15.66
CA ALA A 181 -11.54 -0.30 -14.73
C ALA A 181 -10.77 -0.90 -13.55
N ALA A 182 -11.23 -2.03 -13.00
CA ALA A 182 -10.49 -2.76 -11.95
C ALA A 182 -9.11 -3.20 -12.45
N LYS A 183 -9.03 -3.76 -13.66
CA LYS A 183 -7.76 -4.14 -14.29
C LYS A 183 -6.80 -2.95 -14.37
N LYS A 184 -7.26 -1.78 -14.84
CA LYS A 184 -6.45 -0.56 -14.89
C LYS A 184 -5.96 -0.11 -13.52
N LEU A 185 -6.79 -0.22 -12.48
CA LEU A 185 -6.40 0.09 -11.10
C LEU A 185 -5.25 -0.84 -10.63
N ILE A 186 -5.43 -2.14 -10.81
CA ILE A 186 -4.47 -3.18 -10.40
C ILE A 186 -3.15 -3.04 -11.17
N ASP A 187 -3.22 -2.91 -12.50
CA ASP A 187 -2.04 -2.74 -13.35
C ASP A 187 -1.24 -1.50 -12.95
N ARG A 188 -1.94 -0.41 -12.60
CA ARG A 188 -1.32 0.84 -12.15
C ARG A 188 -0.69 0.71 -10.76
N GLY A 189 -1.23 -0.12 -9.88
CA GLY A 189 -0.58 -0.48 -8.62
C GLY A 189 0.68 -1.30 -8.84
N ILE A 190 0.65 -2.28 -9.74
CA ILE A 190 1.84 -3.10 -10.09
C ILE A 190 2.94 -2.24 -10.72
N LEU A 191 2.57 -1.33 -11.64
CA LEU A 191 3.51 -0.37 -12.23
C LEU A 191 4.14 0.58 -11.21
N ALA A 192 3.53 0.74 -10.04
CA ALA A 192 4.01 1.62 -9.00
C ALA A 192 5.16 1.01 -8.20
N ASP A 193 5.09 -0.29 -7.91
CA ASP A 193 5.99 -0.98 -6.98
C ASP A 193 7.46 -0.69 -7.28
N ASN A 194 8.24 -0.46 -6.23
CA ASN A 194 9.67 -0.15 -6.27
C ASN A 194 10.12 0.97 -7.25
N SER A 195 9.18 1.73 -7.83
CA SER A 195 9.50 2.69 -8.89
C SER A 195 10.16 3.98 -8.38
N LEU A 196 10.08 4.27 -7.08
CA LEU A 196 10.52 5.51 -6.44
C LEU A 196 10.12 6.74 -7.27
N PRO A 197 8.80 6.95 -7.49
CA PRO A 197 8.36 7.94 -8.44
C PRO A 197 8.69 9.36 -7.96
N ARG A 198 9.15 10.21 -8.88
CA ARG A 198 9.19 11.66 -8.68
C ARG A 198 7.80 12.25 -8.88
N GLY A 199 7.52 13.33 -8.16
CA GLY A 199 6.30 14.12 -8.28
C GLY A 199 5.98 14.86 -6.98
N THR A 200 4.79 15.43 -6.92
CA THR A 200 4.43 16.41 -5.89
C THR A 200 3.23 15.95 -5.06
N ALA A 201 3.29 16.18 -3.76
CA ALA A 201 2.17 16.13 -2.84
C ALA A 201 1.46 17.49 -2.80
N TYR A 202 0.22 17.54 -3.28
CA TYR A 202 -0.62 18.73 -3.29
C TYR A 202 -1.55 18.73 -2.07
N LEU A 203 -1.27 19.65 -1.14
CA LEU A 203 -2.10 19.95 0.02
C LEU A 203 -3.01 21.14 -0.34
N VAL A 204 -4.23 20.84 -0.78
CA VAL A 204 -5.11 21.84 -1.40
C VAL A 204 -6.06 22.42 -0.34
N SER A 205 -5.77 23.65 0.06
CA SER A 205 -6.56 24.45 1.00
C SER A 205 -7.66 25.20 0.25
N THR A 206 -8.91 24.90 0.56
CA THR A 206 -10.09 25.38 -0.18
C THR A 206 -10.87 26.46 0.59
N GLY A 207 -11.80 27.13 -0.09
CA GLY A 207 -12.70 28.11 0.55
C GLY A 207 -13.75 27.50 1.49
N ASP A 208 -13.96 26.19 1.46
CA ASP A 208 -14.92 25.49 2.33
C ASP A 208 -14.37 25.35 3.75
N LYS A 209 -14.64 26.34 4.61
CA LYS A 209 -14.12 26.39 5.98
C LYS A 209 -14.46 25.14 6.80
N GLN A 210 -15.62 24.51 6.59
CA GLN A 210 -16.03 23.35 7.38
C GLN A 210 -15.22 22.11 7.01
N ARG A 211 -14.86 21.95 5.73
CA ARG A 211 -14.13 20.77 5.25
C ARG A 211 -12.63 21.00 5.09
N ASN A 212 -12.16 22.23 5.26
CA ASN A 212 -10.75 22.62 5.21
C ASN A 212 -10.00 22.41 6.54
N VAL A 213 -10.55 21.65 7.49
CA VAL A 213 -9.96 21.44 8.83
C VAL A 213 -8.57 20.81 8.81
N ARG A 214 -8.21 20.05 7.77
CA ARG A 214 -6.86 19.49 7.62
C ARG A 214 -5.81 20.55 7.29
N ALA A 215 -6.23 21.70 6.73
CA ALA A 215 -5.30 22.72 6.25
C ALA A 215 -4.49 23.38 7.37
N MET A 216 -4.97 23.34 8.62
CA MET A 216 -4.22 23.83 9.77
C MET A 216 -2.86 23.14 9.95
N ASP A 217 -2.72 21.89 9.48
CA ASP A 217 -1.48 21.12 9.59
C ASP A 217 -0.58 21.27 8.36
N PHE A 218 -1.05 21.86 7.25
CA PHE A 218 -0.35 21.80 5.95
C PHE A 218 1.03 22.45 5.99
N THR A 219 1.19 23.60 6.65
CA THR A 219 2.49 24.26 6.80
C THR A 219 3.49 23.39 7.54
N ARG A 220 3.05 22.72 8.62
CA ARG A 220 3.88 21.79 9.39
C ARG A 220 4.24 20.56 8.55
N ILE A 221 3.28 20.00 7.83
CA ILE A 221 3.50 18.84 6.94
C ILE A 221 4.53 19.18 5.86
N LYS A 222 4.36 20.30 5.15
CA LYS A 222 5.31 20.75 4.12
C LYS A 222 6.73 20.87 4.67
N LYS A 223 6.89 21.41 5.88
CA LYS A 223 8.20 21.51 6.55
C LYS A 223 8.76 20.12 6.90
N GLN A 224 7.94 19.21 7.42
CA GLN A 224 8.36 17.86 7.79
C GLN A 224 8.71 16.97 6.59
N MET A 225 8.12 17.23 5.42
CA MET A 225 8.36 16.46 4.18
C MET A 225 9.53 17.00 3.36
N GLN A 226 10.19 18.08 3.79
CA GLN A 226 11.28 18.72 3.08
C GLN A 226 12.42 17.73 2.80
N GLY A 227 12.78 17.56 1.53
CA GLY A 227 13.80 16.59 1.11
C GLY A 227 13.34 15.13 1.09
N TRP A 228 12.12 14.82 1.56
CA TRP A 228 11.53 13.49 1.53
C TRP A 228 10.55 13.29 0.37
N ILE A 229 9.52 14.14 0.32
CA ILE A 229 8.46 14.19 -0.71
C ILE A 229 8.23 15.67 -1.06
N ASP A 230 8.37 16.03 -2.34
CA ASP A 230 8.10 17.39 -2.80
C ASP A 230 6.65 17.75 -2.46
N THR A 231 6.44 18.86 -1.75
CA THR A 231 5.13 19.20 -1.17
C THR A 231 4.76 20.65 -1.46
N GLU A 232 3.59 20.85 -2.08
CA GLU A 232 3.02 22.16 -2.40
C GLU A 232 1.71 22.38 -1.63
N ILE A 233 1.54 23.58 -1.08
CA ILE A 233 0.27 24.02 -0.51
C ILE A 233 -0.39 24.91 -1.54
N VAL A 234 -1.58 24.53 -2.00
CA VAL A 234 -2.32 25.26 -3.03
C VAL A 234 -3.55 25.88 -2.40
N GLN A 235 -3.71 27.20 -2.51
CA GLN A 235 -4.89 27.92 -2.00
C GLN A 235 -5.93 28.11 -3.12
N GLN A 236 -6.59 27.04 -3.52
CA GLN A 236 -7.59 27.03 -4.59
C GLN A 236 -8.63 25.93 -4.33
N ASN A 237 -9.81 26.05 -4.95
CA ASN A 237 -10.86 25.03 -4.81
C ASN A 237 -10.60 23.76 -5.62
N SER A 238 -9.80 23.83 -6.68
CA SER A 238 -9.41 22.68 -7.51
C SER A 238 -7.97 22.81 -7.98
N LEU A 239 -7.29 21.68 -8.13
CA LEU A 239 -6.01 21.58 -8.81
C LEU A 239 -6.25 21.31 -10.29
N ARG A 240 -5.51 21.98 -11.17
CA ARG A 240 -5.62 21.78 -12.63
C ARG A 240 -4.25 21.75 -13.28
N HIS A 241 -4.15 21.06 -14.41
CA HIS A 241 -2.97 21.07 -15.29
C HIS A 241 -1.68 20.72 -14.53
N ARG A 242 -1.68 19.60 -13.80
CA ARG A 242 -0.50 19.06 -13.10
C ARG A 242 -0.20 17.67 -13.63
N ASN A 243 1.07 17.41 -13.92
CA ASN A 243 1.48 16.19 -14.61
C ASN A 243 2.28 15.21 -13.72
N ASP A 244 2.32 15.47 -12.42
CA ASP A 244 3.22 14.83 -11.48
C ASP A 244 2.56 14.58 -10.11
N VAL A 245 1.23 14.40 -10.07
CA VAL A 245 0.50 14.22 -8.81
C VAL A 245 0.91 12.90 -8.15
N LEU A 246 1.52 12.97 -6.96
CA LEU A 246 1.79 11.83 -6.08
C LEU A 246 0.80 11.73 -4.92
N PHE A 247 0.41 12.87 -4.35
CA PHE A 247 -0.60 12.95 -3.31
C PHE A 247 -1.53 14.12 -3.62
N TYR A 248 -2.83 13.94 -3.42
CA TYR A 248 -3.80 15.04 -3.49
C TYR A 248 -4.76 14.94 -2.31
N PHE A 249 -4.62 15.86 -1.35
CA PHE A 249 -5.53 15.99 -0.21
C PHE A 249 -6.32 17.30 -0.27
N THR A 250 -7.65 17.23 -0.15
CA THR A 250 -8.54 18.40 -0.17
C THR A 250 -9.76 18.25 0.73
N GLY A 251 -10.57 19.30 0.85
CA GLY A 251 -11.83 19.30 1.62
C GLY A 251 -13.08 19.53 0.77
N ILE A 252 -12.99 19.80 -0.53
CA ILE A 252 -14.20 20.18 -1.28
C ILE A 252 -15.09 18.96 -1.61
N SER A 253 -16.41 19.17 -1.63
CA SER A 253 -17.41 18.12 -1.94
C SER A 253 -17.35 17.59 -3.37
N GLN A 254 -16.84 18.38 -4.28
CA GLN A 254 -16.69 18.05 -5.69
C GLN A 254 -15.42 18.70 -6.20
N VAL A 255 -14.53 17.88 -6.75
CA VAL A 255 -13.24 18.34 -7.27
C VAL A 255 -13.36 18.46 -8.78
N ASP A 256 -13.27 19.68 -9.28
CA ASP A 256 -13.23 19.93 -10.72
C ASP A 256 -11.82 19.72 -11.29
N GLY A 257 -11.74 19.44 -12.60
CA GLY A 257 -10.47 19.41 -13.33
C GLY A 257 -9.64 18.14 -13.16
N LEU A 258 -10.22 17.07 -12.60
CA LEU A 258 -9.55 15.77 -12.47
C LEU A 258 -9.04 15.22 -13.81
N ASP A 259 -9.73 15.51 -14.91
CA ASP A 259 -9.38 15.18 -16.28
C ASP A 259 -8.11 15.90 -16.79
N THR A 260 -7.70 16.98 -16.11
CA THR A 260 -6.49 17.76 -16.43
C THR A 260 -5.27 17.34 -15.63
N LEU A 261 -5.40 16.31 -14.78
CA LEU A 261 -4.36 15.85 -13.87
C LEU A 261 -3.77 14.53 -14.38
N TYR A 262 -2.45 14.41 -14.28
CA TYR A 262 -1.77 13.12 -14.41
C TYR A 262 -1.28 12.66 -13.05
N PHE A 263 -1.88 11.57 -12.58
CA PHE A 263 -1.47 10.86 -11.38
C PHE A 263 -0.35 9.89 -11.73
N ARG A 264 0.75 9.97 -10.97
CA ARG A 264 1.84 9.00 -11.09
C ARG A 264 1.34 7.61 -10.67
N PRO A 265 1.87 6.51 -11.23
CA PRO A 265 1.62 5.18 -10.68
C PRO A 265 1.93 5.14 -9.18
N GLY A 266 0.98 4.65 -8.38
CA GLY A 266 1.08 4.62 -6.92
C GLY A 266 0.55 5.87 -6.22
N ALA A 267 0.21 6.94 -6.94
CA ALA A 267 -0.31 8.16 -6.34
C ALA A 267 -1.61 7.91 -5.57
N ILE A 268 -1.85 8.63 -4.48
CA ILE A 268 -3.10 8.51 -3.71
C ILE A 268 -3.80 9.85 -3.62
N ALA A 269 -5.12 9.82 -3.52
CA ALA A 269 -5.90 11.05 -3.40
C ALA A 269 -7.17 10.83 -2.59
N ASP A 270 -7.52 11.80 -1.76
CA ASP A 270 -8.78 11.79 -1.04
C ASP A 270 -9.28 13.18 -0.71
N HIS A 271 -10.54 13.22 -0.29
CA HIS A 271 -11.24 14.44 0.05
C HIS A 271 -12.06 14.26 1.32
N LEU A 272 -12.05 15.30 2.16
CA LEU A 272 -12.76 15.32 3.43
C LEU A 272 -14.22 15.67 3.21
N THR A 273 -15.03 14.67 2.88
CA THR A 273 -16.46 14.82 2.60
C THR A 273 -17.28 13.81 3.37
N SER A 274 -18.59 14.04 3.45
CA SER A 274 -19.46 13.29 4.34
C SER A 274 -20.08 12.03 3.76
N SER A 275 -19.96 11.85 2.45
CA SER A 275 -20.52 10.71 1.72
C SER A 275 -19.58 10.26 0.61
N GLY A 276 -18.29 10.61 0.68
CA GLY A 276 -17.29 10.19 -0.33
C GLY A 276 -17.15 8.67 -0.43
N GLY A 277 -17.56 7.91 0.59
CA GLY A 277 -17.59 6.45 0.59
C GLY A 277 -18.89 5.83 0.07
N GLN A 278 -19.92 6.64 -0.26
CA GLN A 278 -21.08 6.17 -1.01
C GLN A 278 -20.66 6.01 -2.47
N LEU A 279 -20.26 4.79 -2.81
CA LEU A 279 -19.51 4.53 -4.03
C LEU A 279 -20.33 4.85 -5.30
N PHE A 280 -21.65 4.71 -5.24
CA PHE A 280 -22.59 4.98 -6.34
C PHE A 280 -23.76 5.85 -5.85
N GLY A 281 -24.31 6.69 -6.72
CA GLY A 281 -25.62 7.34 -6.50
C GLY A 281 -25.69 8.52 -5.52
N SER A 282 -24.56 9.03 -5.01
CA SER A 282 -24.57 10.19 -4.09
C SER A 282 -24.45 11.55 -4.79
N ARG A 283 -24.88 12.62 -4.11
CA ARG A 283 -24.70 14.02 -4.59
C ARG A 283 -23.27 14.54 -4.43
N GLN A 284 -22.48 13.95 -3.53
CA GLN A 284 -21.07 14.30 -3.36
C GLN A 284 -20.21 13.45 -4.30
N MET A 285 -19.00 13.92 -4.59
CA MET A 285 -18.06 13.13 -5.36
C MET A 285 -17.75 11.82 -4.62
N SER A 286 -17.90 10.69 -5.31
CA SER A 286 -17.49 9.39 -4.80
C SER A 286 -15.96 9.28 -4.80
N ALA A 287 -15.38 8.59 -3.83
CA ALA A 287 -13.96 8.25 -3.79
C ALA A 287 -13.53 7.44 -5.03
N LEU A 288 -14.46 6.75 -5.71
CA LEU A 288 -14.19 6.11 -7.00
C LEU A 288 -13.75 7.09 -8.09
N ALA A 289 -14.17 8.36 -8.03
CA ALA A 289 -13.75 9.36 -9.00
C ALA A 289 -12.22 9.55 -9.01
N TRP A 290 -11.57 9.43 -7.84
CA TRP A 290 -10.10 9.46 -7.74
C TRP A 290 -9.47 8.27 -8.46
N LEU A 291 -10.03 7.07 -8.28
CA LEU A 291 -9.52 5.86 -8.95
C LEU A 291 -9.69 5.95 -10.47
N LYS A 292 -10.82 6.49 -10.94
CA LYS A 292 -11.09 6.76 -12.36
C LYS A 292 -10.12 7.80 -12.95
N ALA A 293 -9.77 8.83 -12.17
CA ALA A 293 -8.82 9.87 -12.57
C ALA A 293 -7.36 9.39 -12.58
N GLY A 294 -7.05 8.25 -11.93
CA GLY A 294 -5.73 7.65 -11.96
C GLY A 294 -5.01 7.58 -10.61
N ALA A 295 -5.69 7.76 -9.47
CA ALA A 295 -5.14 7.52 -8.13
C ALA A 295 -5.23 6.04 -7.73
N SER A 296 -4.19 5.46 -7.14
CA SER A 296 -4.05 4.02 -6.82
C SER A 296 -4.82 3.62 -5.57
N GLY A 297 -5.19 4.61 -4.76
CA GLY A 297 -6.10 4.43 -3.66
C GLY A 297 -6.75 5.75 -3.26
N SER A 298 -7.82 5.59 -2.49
CA SER A 298 -8.61 6.67 -1.94
C SER A 298 -9.30 6.21 -0.67
N TYR A 299 -9.96 7.16 -0.01
CA TYR A 299 -10.74 6.96 1.20
C TYR A 299 -12.01 7.82 1.12
N GLY A 300 -13.10 7.30 1.68
CA GLY A 300 -14.34 8.05 1.82
C GLY A 300 -15.18 7.55 2.99
N THR A 301 -16.06 8.39 3.51
CA THR A 301 -16.97 8.03 4.60
C THR A 301 -18.29 7.53 4.06
N VAL A 302 -18.81 6.44 4.62
CA VAL A 302 -20.06 5.79 4.18
C VAL A 302 -21.29 6.33 4.92
N VAL A 303 -21.07 7.05 6.01
CA VAL A 303 -22.06 7.75 6.84
C VAL A 303 -21.50 9.13 7.18
N GLU A 304 -22.38 10.13 7.36
CA GLU A 304 -22.02 11.51 7.73
C GLU A 304 -21.09 11.54 8.95
N PRO A 305 -19.79 11.84 8.78
CA PRO A 305 -18.78 11.80 9.82
C PRO A 305 -18.61 13.16 10.53
N CYS A 306 -19.21 14.23 9.98
CA CYS A 306 -18.84 15.63 10.23
C CYS A 306 -17.36 15.90 9.92
N ASN A 307 -16.81 17.04 10.34
CA ASN A 307 -15.42 17.43 10.02
C ASN A 307 -14.39 17.00 11.08
N HIS A 308 -14.63 15.86 11.75
CA HIS A 308 -13.68 15.30 12.71
C HIS A 308 -12.43 14.78 12.02
N ARG A 309 -11.28 15.46 12.20
CA ARG A 309 -10.01 15.08 11.56
C ARG A 309 -9.61 13.62 11.78
N GLY A 310 -9.94 13.04 12.94
CA GLY A 310 -9.63 11.65 13.26
C GLY A 310 -10.36 10.63 12.37
N LYS A 311 -11.49 11.01 11.75
CA LYS A 311 -12.27 10.18 10.82
C LYS A 311 -11.80 10.27 9.38
N PHE A 312 -10.67 10.91 9.11
CA PHE A 312 -10.09 11.04 7.77
C PHE A 312 -8.59 10.74 7.79
N PRO A 313 -8.00 10.40 6.64
CA PRO A 313 -6.56 10.23 6.52
C PRO A 313 -5.84 11.50 6.97
N ASN A 314 -4.94 11.34 7.95
CA ASN A 314 -3.98 12.36 8.33
C ASN A 314 -2.91 12.45 7.22
N PRO A 315 -2.80 13.57 6.49
CA PRO A 315 -1.86 13.67 5.37
C PRO A 315 -0.40 13.44 5.78
N ALA A 316 0.01 13.88 6.97
CA ALA A 316 1.36 13.67 7.47
C ALA A 316 1.68 12.17 7.61
N LEU A 317 0.77 11.43 8.26
CA LEU A 317 0.98 10.02 8.57
C LEU A 317 0.89 9.14 7.32
N VAL A 318 -0.08 9.37 6.45
CA VAL A 318 -0.19 8.57 5.21
C VAL A 318 1.03 8.80 4.31
N MET A 319 1.51 10.04 4.18
CA MET A 319 2.72 10.36 3.41
C MET A 319 3.97 9.74 4.04
N GLU A 320 4.08 9.78 5.36
CA GLU A 320 5.20 9.16 6.08
C GLU A 320 5.23 7.65 5.91
N HIS A 321 4.14 6.95 6.25
CA HIS A 321 4.08 5.48 6.17
C HIS A 321 4.28 4.98 4.75
N TYR A 322 3.62 5.62 3.77
CA TYR A 322 3.74 5.22 2.36
C TYR A 322 5.12 5.57 1.79
N GLY A 323 5.63 6.78 2.10
CA GLY A 323 6.95 7.24 1.69
C GLY A 323 8.10 6.43 2.26
N SER A 324 7.88 5.79 3.41
CA SER A 324 8.81 4.87 4.09
C SER A 324 8.59 3.39 3.71
N GLY A 325 7.90 3.14 2.59
CA GLY A 325 7.82 1.82 1.96
C GLY A 325 6.68 0.92 2.42
N SER A 326 5.74 1.40 3.26
CA SER A 326 4.54 0.62 3.58
C SER A 326 3.69 0.38 2.32
N THR A 327 2.92 -0.71 2.31
CA THR A 327 1.89 -0.90 1.28
C THR A 327 0.76 0.14 1.41
N LEU A 328 -0.02 0.34 0.35
CA LEU A 328 -1.13 1.30 0.34
C LEU A 328 -2.15 1.02 1.45
N ILE A 329 -2.50 -0.25 1.68
CA ILE A 329 -3.44 -0.63 2.75
C ILE A 329 -2.89 -0.23 4.13
N GLU A 330 -1.62 -0.50 4.40
CA GLU A 330 -0.99 -0.15 5.67
C GLU A 330 -0.92 1.37 5.86
N ALA A 331 -0.49 2.11 4.83
CA ALA A 331 -0.34 3.56 4.92
C ALA A 331 -1.67 4.27 5.22
N TYR A 332 -2.74 3.86 4.54
CA TYR A 332 -4.06 4.43 4.78
C TYR A 332 -4.58 4.09 6.18
N TRP A 333 -4.56 2.81 6.56
CA TRP A 333 -5.08 2.38 7.86
C TRP A 333 -4.31 2.98 9.04
N LYS A 334 -2.98 3.12 8.93
CA LYS A 334 -2.15 3.78 9.94
C LYS A 334 -2.40 5.29 10.01
N SER A 335 -3.11 5.88 9.05
CA SER A 335 -3.37 7.32 8.99
C SER A 335 -4.76 7.76 9.47
N VAL A 336 -5.69 6.84 9.72
CA VAL A 336 -7.06 7.15 10.17
C VAL A 336 -7.27 6.70 11.61
N GLN A 337 -7.51 7.64 12.52
CA GLN A 337 -7.65 7.35 13.95
C GLN A 337 -8.99 6.70 14.29
N GLN A 338 -10.05 7.11 13.61
CA GLN A 338 -11.44 6.71 13.84
C GLN A 338 -12.06 6.12 12.56
N PRO A 339 -11.62 4.93 12.13
CA PRO A 339 -11.92 4.40 10.80
C PRO A 339 -13.32 3.77 10.65
N GLY A 340 -14.10 3.64 11.72
CA GLY A 340 -15.33 2.83 11.75
C GLY A 340 -16.31 3.11 10.60
N GLU A 341 -16.53 4.39 10.29
CA GLU A 341 -17.48 4.88 9.27
C GLU A 341 -16.81 5.14 7.91
N GLY A 342 -15.56 4.72 7.72
CA GLY A 342 -14.75 5.00 6.54
C GLY A 342 -14.41 3.78 5.72
N ILE A 343 -14.60 3.85 4.40
CA ILE A 343 -14.18 2.81 3.46
C ILE A 343 -12.82 3.15 2.84
N PHE A 344 -11.94 2.15 2.82
CA PHE A 344 -10.65 2.21 2.14
C PHE A 344 -10.77 1.52 0.79
N ILE A 345 -10.35 2.19 -0.29
CA ILE A 345 -10.41 1.62 -1.64
C ILE A 345 -9.09 1.81 -2.38
N GLY A 346 -8.73 0.85 -3.23
CA GLY A 346 -7.50 0.92 -4.03
C GLY A 346 -6.85 -0.43 -4.23
N ASP A 347 -5.61 -0.40 -4.74
CA ASP A 347 -4.75 -1.57 -4.81
C ASP A 347 -4.03 -1.78 -3.46
N PRO A 348 -4.31 -2.87 -2.72
CA PRO A 348 -3.74 -3.11 -1.39
C PRO A 348 -2.22 -3.09 -1.34
N LEU A 349 -1.56 -3.74 -2.31
CA LEU A 349 -0.13 -4.04 -2.25
C LEU A 349 0.75 -3.01 -2.96
N ALA A 350 0.15 -2.00 -3.61
CA ALA A 350 0.91 -0.92 -4.22
C ALA A 350 1.91 -0.35 -3.20
N ALA A 351 3.19 -0.37 -3.55
CA ALA A 351 4.29 0.05 -2.66
C ALA A 351 5.37 0.82 -3.43
N PRO A 352 5.07 2.04 -3.93
CA PRO A 352 5.96 2.77 -4.83
C PRO A 352 7.31 3.17 -4.24
N PHE A 353 7.40 3.23 -2.91
CA PHE A 353 8.60 3.67 -2.22
C PHE A 353 9.42 2.53 -1.61
N ASP A 354 9.10 1.26 -1.90
CA ASP A 354 9.69 0.09 -1.25
C ASP A 354 11.03 -0.40 -1.84
N ARG A 355 11.68 0.39 -2.71
CA ARG A 355 12.92 -0.02 -3.36
C ARG A 355 14.08 -0.17 -2.37
N VAL A 356 14.85 -1.23 -2.57
CA VAL A 356 16.14 -1.48 -1.94
C VAL A 356 17.19 -1.66 -3.04
N GLU A 357 18.27 -0.90 -2.97
CA GLU A 357 19.39 -0.99 -3.92
C GLU A 357 20.69 -1.11 -3.13
N ILE A 358 21.53 -2.09 -3.49
CA ILE A 358 22.85 -2.31 -2.89
C ILE A 358 23.89 -1.93 -3.94
N ILE A 359 24.75 -0.98 -3.61
CA ILE A 359 25.83 -0.50 -4.48
C ILE A 359 27.15 -0.80 -3.79
N HIS A 360 28.02 -1.52 -4.48
CA HIS A 360 29.35 -1.81 -3.96
C HIS A 360 30.38 -0.81 -4.47
N THR A 361 31.29 -0.42 -3.59
CA THR A 361 32.54 0.24 -3.97
C THR A 361 33.72 -0.67 -3.59
N ASP A 362 34.95 -0.20 -3.83
CA ASP A 362 36.15 -0.95 -3.45
C ASP A 362 36.31 -1.13 -1.94
N ARG A 363 35.68 -0.26 -1.12
CA ARG A 363 35.88 -0.23 0.34
C ARG A 363 34.61 -0.44 1.16
N GLU A 364 33.44 -0.22 0.57
CA GLU A 364 32.17 -0.18 1.30
C GLU A 364 31.01 -0.71 0.46
N SER A 365 29.92 -1.03 1.14
CA SER A 365 28.61 -1.28 0.52
C SER A 365 27.67 -0.15 0.90
N LYS A 366 27.00 0.45 -0.08
CA LYS A 366 25.95 1.43 0.13
C LYS A 366 24.60 0.75 -0.04
N VAL A 367 23.73 0.86 0.97
CA VAL A 367 22.34 0.42 0.88
C VAL A 367 21.47 1.66 0.74
N ARG A 368 20.81 1.78 -0.41
CA ARG A 368 19.84 2.84 -0.71
C ARG A 368 18.43 2.32 -0.54
N THR A 369 17.72 2.84 0.45
CA THR A 369 16.33 2.45 0.74
C THR A 369 15.62 3.50 1.58
N ARG A 370 14.29 3.53 1.51
CA ARG A 370 13.43 4.32 2.41
C ARG A 370 12.80 3.47 3.53
N ASN A 371 13.09 2.18 3.54
CA ASN A 371 12.29 1.18 4.24
C ASN A 371 12.74 0.91 5.68
N LEU A 372 13.76 1.63 6.13
CA LEU A 372 14.31 1.47 7.48
C LEU A 372 13.78 2.58 8.37
N LYS A 373 13.18 2.16 9.48
CA LYS A 373 12.71 3.09 10.50
C LYS A 373 13.90 3.72 11.22
N PRO A 374 13.74 4.93 11.77
CA PRO A 374 14.76 5.52 12.62
C PRO A 374 15.01 4.66 13.85
N GLY A 375 16.27 4.50 14.24
CA GLY A 375 16.65 3.70 15.40
C GLY A 375 18.06 3.13 15.31
N ASN A 376 18.43 2.35 16.32
CA ASN A 376 19.72 1.67 16.39
C ASN A 376 19.61 0.32 15.68
N TYR A 377 20.56 -0.01 14.82
CA TYR A 377 20.60 -1.27 14.10
C TYR A 377 21.92 -1.98 14.32
N GLN A 378 21.86 -3.30 14.30
CA GLN A 378 23.02 -4.17 14.27
C GLN A 378 23.08 -4.89 12.93
N LEU A 379 24.24 -4.83 12.29
CA LEU A 379 24.59 -5.63 11.12
C LEU A 379 25.37 -6.86 11.58
N THR A 380 24.85 -8.04 11.24
CA THR A 380 25.51 -9.32 11.49
C THR A 380 25.82 -10.05 10.19
N HIS A 381 26.82 -10.93 10.21
CA HIS A 381 27.24 -11.77 9.08
C HIS A 381 27.41 -13.24 9.51
N ALA A 382 27.10 -14.16 8.59
CA ALA A 382 27.44 -15.56 8.69
C ALA A 382 27.89 -16.14 7.33
N PRO A 383 28.77 -17.16 7.31
CA PRO A 383 29.12 -17.87 6.08
C PRO A 383 27.95 -18.64 5.45
N GLY A 384 26.96 -19.06 6.25
CA GLY A 384 25.79 -19.81 5.82
C GLY A 384 24.50 -19.33 6.47
N PRO A 385 23.32 -19.75 5.96
CA PRO A 385 22.02 -19.23 6.42
C PRO A 385 21.69 -19.60 7.87
N ILE A 386 22.31 -20.66 8.39
CA ILE A 386 22.11 -21.18 9.76
C ILE A 386 22.98 -20.42 10.78
N GLY A 387 24.03 -19.73 10.36
CA GLY A 387 24.98 -19.08 11.25
C GLY A 387 26.29 -19.85 11.43
N PRO A 388 27.07 -19.59 12.50
CA PRO A 388 26.78 -18.58 13.53
C PRO A 388 26.89 -17.16 12.97
N PHE A 389 25.96 -16.28 13.37
CA PHE A 389 25.99 -14.87 13.03
C PHE A 389 26.91 -14.11 13.99
N LYS A 390 27.79 -13.27 13.44
CA LYS A 390 28.69 -12.40 14.20
C LYS A 390 28.38 -10.95 13.88
N THR A 391 28.40 -10.09 14.91
CA THR A 391 28.27 -8.64 14.74
C THR A 391 29.44 -8.10 13.94
N ILE A 392 29.13 -7.33 12.91
CA ILE A 392 30.10 -6.66 12.04
C ILE A 392 30.14 -5.16 12.34
N SER A 393 28.97 -4.55 12.56
CA SER A 393 28.85 -3.12 12.82
C SER A 393 27.52 -2.81 13.48
N ASP A 394 27.52 -1.82 14.36
CA ASP A 394 26.30 -1.14 14.80
C ASP A 394 26.17 0.20 14.07
N LEU A 395 24.94 0.65 13.81
CA LEU A 395 24.67 1.91 13.12
C LEU A 395 23.37 2.54 13.60
N VAL A 396 23.24 3.85 13.39
CA VAL A 396 22.02 4.61 13.67
C VAL A 396 21.40 5.02 12.35
N VAL A 397 20.11 4.72 12.19
CA VAL A 397 19.30 5.21 11.08
C VAL A 397 18.52 6.43 11.57
N ASN A 398 18.67 7.55 10.87
CA ASN A 398 17.95 8.78 11.16
C ASN A 398 16.64 8.87 10.39
N TYR A 399 15.76 9.79 10.80
CA TYR A 399 14.56 10.14 10.02
C TYR A 399 14.94 10.53 8.59
N HIS A 400 14.21 9.96 7.64
CA HIS A 400 14.36 10.22 6.20
C HIS A 400 15.76 9.93 5.63
N GLN A 401 16.56 9.12 6.33
CA GLN A 401 17.86 8.66 5.84
C GLN A 401 17.67 7.63 4.72
N LYS A 402 18.16 7.96 3.51
CA LYS A 402 17.97 7.14 2.30
C LYS A 402 19.15 6.27 1.93
N GLU A 403 20.33 6.58 2.46
CA GLU A 403 21.59 5.90 2.14
C GLU A 403 22.28 5.52 3.45
N LEU A 404 22.65 4.24 3.54
CA LEU A 404 23.50 3.69 4.59
C LEU A 404 24.83 3.29 4.00
N THR A 405 25.91 3.75 4.60
CA THR A 405 27.26 3.25 4.32
C THR A 405 27.55 2.12 5.28
N LEU A 406 27.78 0.93 4.75
CA LEU A 406 28.06 -0.29 5.49
C LEU A 406 29.45 -0.83 5.09
N PRO A 407 30.08 -1.64 5.95
CA PRO A 407 31.29 -2.37 5.57
C PRO A 407 31.10 -3.13 4.26
N ARG A 408 32.19 -3.29 3.49
CA ARG A 408 32.14 -4.01 2.22
C ARG A 408 31.57 -5.41 2.43
N PHE A 409 30.45 -5.68 1.75
CA PHE A 409 29.86 -7.01 1.77
C PHE A 409 30.73 -7.96 0.95
N GLY A 410 31.11 -9.08 1.55
CA GLY A 410 31.67 -10.24 0.87
C GLY A 410 30.60 -11.30 0.64
N GLU A 411 31.04 -12.53 0.43
CA GLU A 411 30.14 -13.67 0.31
C GLU A 411 29.48 -14.01 1.66
N GLY A 412 28.25 -14.55 1.59
CA GLY A 412 27.51 -15.04 2.75
C GLY A 412 26.25 -14.26 3.07
N PHE A 413 25.80 -14.39 4.32
CA PHE A 413 24.49 -13.95 4.78
C PHE A 413 24.63 -12.81 5.77
N TYR A 414 24.11 -11.65 5.40
CA TYR A 414 24.04 -10.45 6.21
C TYR A 414 22.62 -10.26 6.74
N ARG A 415 22.51 -9.82 7.99
CA ARG A 415 21.22 -9.42 8.58
C ARG A 415 21.37 -8.06 9.23
N LEU A 416 20.52 -7.13 8.82
CA LEU A 416 20.34 -5.86 9.49
C LEU A 416 19.15 -6.00 10.44
N GLN A 417 19.33 -5.69 11.71
CA GLN A 417 18.30 -5.86 12.75
C GLN A 417 18.13 -4.58 13.56
N LEU A 418 16.89 -4.13 13.76
CA LEU A 418 16.58 -3.01 14.65
C LEU A 418 16.73 -3.48 16.11
N LEU A 419 17.45 -2.70 16.92
CA LEU A 419 17.69 -2.94 18.33
C LEU A 419 16.68 -2.16 19.18
N GLY A 420 16.01 -2.86 20.11
CA GLY A 420 14.97 -2.30 20.97
C GLY A 420 13.63 -2.18 20.24
N LYS A 421 12.56 -2.72 20.85
CA LYS A 421 11.17 -2.46 20.45
C LYS A 421 10.59 -1.37 21.33
#